data_AF-A0A1Z4I560-F1
#
_entry.id   AF-A0A1Z4I560-F1
#
_cell.length_a   1.000
_cell.length_b   1.000
_cell.length_c   1.000
_cell.angle_alpha   90.00
_cell.angle_beta   90.00
_cell.angle_gamma   90.00
#
_symmetry.space_group_name_H-M   'P 1'
#
loop_
_entity.id
_entity.type
_entity.pdbx_description
1 polymer ?
#
loop_
_entity_poly.entity_id
_entity_poly.type
_entity_poly.pdbx_seq_one_letter_code
_entity_poly.pdbx_strand_id
1 'polypeptide(L)'
;MSHLAFPVKISVGAFILLAFCVNSANSATISEGFENGTKTSYANGNVNLSTGSWNFNDAVIGDLSNDRKSGAKSARIRNNGKVSMRFDRTTGAGSITIKYAKFGNDANTSWGVWCSTNGGSSWSQIGSTVNTTSTTLQTATFTPNISGNVRCEVRKTDGTANRTNIDDIVINDYGSSGSTGSTGSTGSTGSTGSTGSTSAALPAGTVPFFDNINNPVTGLALGSPGDVTPTAPVPNSFDTAVIELCGAPGTVVSRAGFQSMMQKNPTVLANIKASVGGFLKAGRTADTDFLNDLTDIWFNVKGFDHVFCGEPVQGGSIGGLHFVGRYVELQNKGLAGRLDNNRSREEVVPNTIYTMGVIMKVGNGTARSAIKGYPYSLNAEEILSKASLGYKNNPNTSSTNQACLLNVTDEGRTFKAVFVARQGGLRTFYPDATPDSTAACKQ
;
A
#
# COMPACT_ATOMS: atom_id res chain seq x y z
N MET A 1 -40.93 -51.65 53.04
CA MET A 1 -40.14 -51.70 51.79
C MET A 1 -40.85 -50.85 50.75
N SER A 2 -40.39 -49.63 50.50
CA SER A 2 -40.79 -48.82 49.34
C SER A 2 -39.92 -47.57 49.32
N HIS A 3 -38.75 -47.69 48.70
CA HIS A 3 -37.91 -46.55 48.34
C HIS A 3 -38.59 -45.79 47.20
N LEU A 4 -39.07 -44.58 47.47
CA LEU A 4 -39.48 -43.62 46.46
C LEU A 4 -38.26 -42.79 46.06
N ALA A 5 -37.67 -43.16 44.92
CA ALA A 5 -36.64 -42.40 44.25
C ALA A 5 -37.27 -41.18 43.55
N PHE A 6 -36.82 -39.98 43.89
CA PHE A 6 -37.09 -38.77 43.11
C PHE A 6 -36.02 -38.62 42.03
N PRO A 7 -36.37 -38.44 40.74
CA PRO A 7 -35.38 -38.22 39.70
C PRO A 7 -34.83 -36.80 39.77
N VAL A 8 -33.49 -36.71 39.82
CA VAL A 8 -32.71 -35.50 39.59
C VAL A 8 -33.02 -34.97 38.19
N LYS A 9 -33.57 -33.75 38.10
CA LYS A 9 -33.67 -33.03 36.83
C LYS A 9 -32.29 -32.47 36.48
N ILE A 10 -31.57 -33.16 35.60
CA ILE A 10 -30.38 -32.60 34.94
C ILE A 10 -30.91 -31.59 33.91
N SER A 11 -30.76 -30.29 34.17
CA SER A 11 -30.92 -29.29 33.13
C SER A 11 -29.76 -29.44 32.15
N VAL A 12 -30.02 -30.07 31.01
CA VAL A 12 -29.10 -30.02 29.88
C VAL A 12 -29.07 -28.57 29.41
N GLY A 13 -28.07 -27.82 29.88
CA GLY A 13 -27.77 -26.52 29.35
C GLY A 13 -27.44 -26.69 27.88
N ALA A 14 -28.23 -26.07 27.01
CA ALA A 14 -27.92 -25.95 25.61
C ALA A 14 -26.62 -25.16 25.49
N PHE A 15 -25.50 -25.86 25.36
CA PHE A 15 -24.27 -25.29 24.84
C PHE A 15 -24.56 -24.94 23.38
N ILE A 16 -25.00 -23.69 23.15
CA ILE A 16 -24.90 -23.07 21.84
C ILE A 16 -23.40 -22.94 21.58
N LEU A 17 -22.85 -23.95 20.90
CA LEU A 17 -21.55 -23.88 20.28
C LEU A 17 -21.67 -22.83 19.19
N LEU A 18 -21.40 -21.57 19.55
CA LEU A 18 -21.22 -20.51 18.57
C LEU A 18 -19.93 -20.87 17.84
N ALA A 19 -20.07 -21.64 16.75
CA ALA A 19 -19.00 -21.88 15.82
C ALA A 19 -18.62 -20.52 15.24
N PHE A 20 -17.64 -19.86 15.84
CA PHE A 20 -16.88 -18.84 15.16
C PHE A 20 -16.17 -19.57 14.02
N CYS A 21 -16.79 -19.54 12.85
CA CYS A 21 -16.06 -19.69 11.61
C CYS A 21 -15.07 -18.54 11.59
N VAL A 22 -13.86 -18.79 12.08
CA VAL A 22 -12.72 -17.93 11.79
C VAL A 22 -12.56 -18.05 10.28
N ASN A 23 -13.12 -17.10 9.54
CA ASN A 23 -12.71 -16.93 8.16
C ASN A 23 -11.23 -16.60 8.25
N SER A 24 -10.36 -17.56 7.91
CA SER A 24 -9.00 -17.25 7.53
C SER A 24 -9.12 -16.10 6.52
N ALA A 25 -8.62 -14.92 6.87
CA ALA A 25 -8.45 -13.85 5.92
C ALA A 25 -7.38 -14.34 4.94
N ASN A 26 -7.82 -15.08 3.92
CA ASN A 26 -6.99 -15.36 2.77
C ASN A 26 -6.63 -13.99 2.19
N SER A 27 -5.36 -13.61 2.29
CA SER A 27 -4.80 -12.71 1.29
C SER A 27 -5.06 -13.38 -0.06
N ALA A 28 -5.87 -12.75 -0.90
CA ALA A 28 -6.33 -13.36 -2.12
C ALA A 28 -6.53 -12.29 -3.17
N THR A 29 -5.45 -12.02 -3.91
CA THR A 29 -5.58 -11.63 -5.32
C THR A 29 -6.67 -12.51 -5.95
N ILE A 30 -7.70 -11.87 -6.50
CA ILE A 30 -8.71 -12.59 -7.28
C ILE A 30 -8.34 -12.51 -8.75
N SER A 31 -8.59 -13.59 -9.49
CA SER A 31 -8.43 -13.65 -10.95
C SER A 31 -9.69 -14.27 -11.55
N GLU A 32 -10.41 -13.50 -12.35
CA GLU A 32 -11.63 -13.93 -13.04
C GLU A 32 -11.42 -13.93 -14.56
N GLY A 33 -11.40 -15.13 -15.15
CA GLY A 33 -11.30 -15.35 -16.60
C GLY A 33 -12.61 -15.80 -17.25
N PHE A 34 -13.73 -15.80 -16.53
CA PHE A 34 -15.09 -16.13 -17.04
C PHE A 34 -15.32 -17.58 -17.48
N GLU A 35 -14.33 -18.47 -17.30
CA GLU A 35 -14.34 -19.84 -17.82
C GLU A 35 -15.45 -20.73 -17.23
N ASN A 36 -15.81 -20.51 -15.96
CA ASN A 36 -16.79 -21.33 -15.23
C ASN A 36 -18.26 -20.92 -15.46
N GLY A 37 -18.52 -19.80 -16.15
CA GLY A 37 -19.86 -19.28 -16.37
C GLY A 37 -20.42 -19.52 -17.77
N THR A 38 -21.73 -19.42 -17.90
CA THR A 38 -22.42 -19.29 -19.19
C THR A 38 -23.54 -18.27 -19.07
N LYS A 39 -23.61 -17.33 -20.00
CA LYS A 39 -24.73 -16.40 -20.16
C LYS A 39 -24.79 -15.91 -21.59
N THR A 40 -25.78 -16.38 -22.35
CA THR A 40 -25.89 -16.13 -23.79
C THR A 40 -26.80 -14.95 -24.14
N SER A 41 -27.69 -14.53 -23.23
CA SER A 41 -28.56 -13.37 -23.41
C SER A 41 -27.91 -12.09 -22.91
N TYR A 42 -28.09 -10.97 -23.63
CA TYR A 42 -27.64 -9.64 -23.21
C TYR A 42 -28.50 -9.00 -22.11
N ALA A 43 -29.68 -9.56 -21.80
CA ALA A 43 -30.53 -9.07 -20.72
C ALA A 43 -29.80 -9.09 -19.36
N ASN A 44 -30.16 -8.16 -18.47
CA ASN A 44 -29.59 -8.11 -17.12
C ASN A 44 -29.74 -9.45 -16.39
N GLY A 45 -28.65 -9.97 -15.82
CA GLY A 45 -28.68 -11.22 -15.07
C GLY A 45 -27.41 -11.48 -14.29
N ASN A 46 -27.53 -12.27 -13.22
CA ASN A 46 -26.39 -12.67 -12.41
C ASN A 46 -25.82 -14.00 -12.90
N VAL A 47 -24.51 -14.16 -12.82
CA VAL A 47 -23.78 -15.39 -13.10
C VAL A 47 -22.88 -15.69 -11.90
N ASN A 48 -22.84 -16.95 -11.47
CA ASN A 48 -21.86 -17.39 -10.48
C ASN A 48 -20.61 -17.85 -11.21
N LEU A 49 -19.49 -17.21 -10.92
CA LEU A 49 -18.17 -17.47 -11.50
C LEU A 49 -17.19 -17.96 -10.42
N SER A 50 -15.94 -18.22 -10.79
CA SER A 50 -14.93 -18.75 -9.86
C SER A 50 -14.61 -17.77 -8.73
N THR A 51 -14.69 -16.47 -8.98
CA THR A 51 -14.42 -15.44 -7.96
C THR A 51 -15.64 -15.04 -7.13
N GLY A 52 -16.85 -15.44 -7.53
CA GLY A 52 -18.10 -15.10 -6.86
C GLY A 52 -19.24 -14.77 -7.81
N SER A 53 -20.29 -14.12 -7.29
CA SER A 53 -21.44 -13.72 -8.12
C SER A 53 -21.18 -12.38 -8.82
N TRP A 54 -21.44 -12.34 -10.13
CA TRP A 54 -21.28 -11.16 -10.98
C TRP A 54 -22.59 -10.83 -11.66
N ASN A 55 -22.90 -9.55 -11.81
CA ASN A 55 -24.03 -9.06 -12.61
C ASN A 55 -23.54 -8.65 -14.00
N PHE A 56 -24.25 -9.11 -15.03
CA PHE A 56 -24.00 -8.79 -16.42
C PHE A 56 -25.22 -8.09 -16.99
N ASN A 57 -25.06 -6.82 -17.38
CA ASN A 57 -26.10 -6.03 -18.02
C ASN A 57 -25.60 -5.52 -19.37
N ASP A 58 -26.33 -5.79 -20.45
CA ASP A 58 -25.85 -5.60 -21.82
C ASP A 58 -24.45 -6.25 -22.04
N ALA A 59 -24.28 -7.40 -21.38
CA ALA A 59 -23.09 -8.22 -21.45
C ALA A 59 -23.45 -9.72 -21.46
N VAL A 60 -22.61 -10.50 -22.12
CA VAL A 60 -22.67 -11.97 -22.21
C VAL A 60 -21.33 -12.58 -21.84
N ILE A 61 -21.31 -13.88 -21.55
CA ILE A 61 -20.07 -14.67 -21.55
C ILE A 61 -19.97 -15.27 -22.95
N GLY A 62 -19.03 -14.75 -23.74
CA GLY A 62 -18.85 -15.09 -25.15
C GLY A 62 -17.81 -16.18 -25.35
N ASP A 63 -18.11 -17.10 -26.26
CA ASP A 63 -17.29 -18.25 -26.66
C ASP A 63 -17.18 -18.36 -28.20
N LEU A 64 -17.65 -17.36 -28.95
CA LEU A 64 -17.61 -17.37 -30.41
C LEU A 64 -16.17 -17.25 -30.93
N SER A 65 -15.93 -17.65 -32.17
CA SER A 65 -14.63 -17.48 -32.85
C SER A 65 -14.17 -16.02 -32.92
N ASN A 66 -15.11 -15.08 -32.94
CA ASN A 66 -14.83 -13.64 -32.99
C ASN A 66 -14.55 -13.03 -31.60
N ASP A 67 -14.83 -13.76 -30.51
CA ASP A 67 -14.46 -13.35 -29.17
C ASP A 67 -12.96 -13.47 -28.97
N ARG A 68 -12.37 -12.37 -28.52
CA ARG A 68 -10.98 -12.33 -28.08
C ARG A 68 -10.94 -12.73 -26.61
N LYS A 69 -10.11 -13.71 -26.29
CA LYS A 69 -10.14 -14.43 -25.03
C LYS A 69 -8.82 -15.14 -24.75
N SER A 70 -8.52 -15.32 -23.48
CA SER A 70 -7.38 -16.03 -22.92
C SER A 70 -7.89 -17.31 -22.26
N GLY A 71 -8.20 -18.31 -23.09
CA GLY A 71 -8.94 -19.50 -22.68
C GLY A 71 -10.10 -19.77 -23.63
N ALA A 72 -11.21 -20.28 -23.10
CA ALA A 72 -12.38 -20.63 -23.90
C ALA A 72 -13.47 -19.55 -23.88
N LYS A 73 -13.47 -18.63 -22.90
CA LYS A 73 -14.52 -17.62 -22.75
C LYS A 73 -13.96 -16.24 -22.40
N SER A 74 -14.73 -15.20 -22.67
CA SER A 74 -14.50 -13.84 -22.13
C SER A 74 -15.82 -13.09 -21.97
N ALA A 75 -15.85 -12.02 -21.18
CA ALA A 75 -17.01 -11.15 -21.15
C ALA A 75 -17.07 -10.32 -22.45
N ARG A 76 -18.24 -10.25 -23.09
CA ARG A 76 -18.48 -9.39 -24.26
C ARG A 76 -19.56 -8.37 -23.94
N ILE A 77 -19.20 -7.09 -24.02
CA ILE A 77 -20.03 -5.96 -23.58
C ILE A 77 -20.38 -5.07 -24.78
N ARG A 78 -21.63 -4.57 -24.85
CA ARG A 78 -22.10 -3.62 -25.87
C ARG A 78 -22.83 -2.43 -25.23
N ASN A 79 -23.24 -1.45 -26.04
CA ASN A 79 -23.97 -0.26 -25.59
C ASN A 79 -23.25 0.44 -24.43
N ASN A 80 -23.97 0.76 -23.36
CA ASN A 80 -23.48 1.20 -22.05
C ASN A 80 -23.47 0.04 -21.04
N GLY A 81 -23.27 -1.19 -21.53
CA GLY A 81 -23.27 -2.40 -20.72
C GLY A 81 -22.13 -2.44 -19.71
N LYS A 82 -22.26 -3.37 -18.76
CA LYS A 82 -21.29 -3.54 -17.67
C LYS A 82 -21.25 -4.97 -17.14
N VAL A 83 -20.11 -5.29 -16.54
CA VAL A 83 -19.93 -6.47 -15.69
C VAL A 83 -19.52 -6.00 -14.29
N SER A 84 -20.30 -6.41 -13.29
CA SER A 84 -20.22 -5.85 -11.93
C SER A 84 -20.09 -6.94 -10.88
N MET A 85 -19.12 -6.80 -9.97
CA MET A 85 -19.01 -7.66 -8.80
C MET A 85 -20.25 -7.50 -7.91
N ARG A 86 -20.80 -8.61 -7.39
CA ARG A 86 -21.88 -8.60 -6.40
C ARG A 86 -21.43 -8.92 -4.98
N PHE A 87 -20.13 -9.09 -4.78
CA PHE A 87 -19.49 -9.33 -3.49
C PHE A 87 -18.46 -8.22 -3.22
N ASP A 88 -18.21 -7.95 -1.95
CA ASP A 88 -17.11 -7.10 -1.52
C ASP A 88 -15.87 -7.95 -1.27
N ARG A 89 -14.73 -7.47 -1.72
CA ARG A 89 -13.43 -7.89 -1.18
C ARG A 89 -13.24 -7.19 0.15
N THR A 90 -12.73 -7.89 1.15
CA THR A 90 -12.39 -7.31 2.46
C THR A 90 -10.91 -6.89 2.54
N THR A 91 -10.10 -7.28 1.56
CA THR A 91 -8.65 -7.03 1.47
C THR A 91 -8.31 -5.79 0.64
N GLY A 92 -9.27 -4.90 0.39
CA GLY A 92 -9.09 -3.73 -0.46
C GLY A 92 -8.83 -4.07 -1.93
N ALA A 93 -8.33 -3.11 -2.70
CA ALA A 93 -7.91 -3.25 -4.08
C ALA A 93 -6.69 -2.34 -4.32
N GLY A 94 -5.50 -2.94 -4.45
CA GLY A 94 -4.25 -2.23 -4.72
C GLY A 94 -4.09 -1.94 -6.21
N SER A 95 -4.15 -2.98 -7.03
CA SER A 95 -4.13 -2.88 -8.49
C SER A 95 -5.20 -3.76 -9.14
N ILE A 96 -5.64 -3.33 -10.31
CA ILE A 96 -6.56 -4.06 -11.19
C ILE A 96 -5.88 -4.18 -12.55
N THR A 97 -5.67 -5.39 -13.06
CA THR A 97 -5.31 -5.61 -14.47
C THR A 97 -6.46 -6.29 -15.19
N ILE A 98 -6.66 -5.89 -16.45
CA ILE A 98 -7.76 -6.38 -17.27
C ILE A 98 -7.24 -6.56 -18.69
N LYS A 99 -7.43 -7.74 -19.27
CA LYS A 99 -7.23 -7.94 -20.71
C LYS A 99 -8.45 -7.47 -21.49
N TYR A 100 -8.23 -6.85 -22.63
CA TYR A 100 -9.30 -6.32 -23.47
C TYR A 100 -8.92 -6.32 -24.96
N ALA A 101 -9.93 -6.44 -25.82
CA ALA A 101 -9.77 -6.29 -27.27
C ALA A 101 -11.11 -6.07 -27.97
N LYS A 102 -11.06 -5.63 -29.22
CA LYS A 102 -12.22 -5.49 -30.10
C LYS A 102 -12.83 -6.86 -30.41
N PHE A 103 -14.15 -6.93 -30.40
CA PHE A 103 -14.86 -8.10 -30.91
C PHE A 103 -14.79 -8.14 -32.44
N GLY A 104 -14.23 -9.21 -33.02
CA GLY A 104 -14.17 -9.39 -34.48
C GLY A 104 -13.65 -8.15 -35.22
N ASN A 105 -14.48 -7.59 -36.11
CA ASN A 105 -14.20 -6.40 -36.90
C ASN A 105 -15.06 -5.18 -36.50
N ASP A 106 -15.64 -5.18 -35.29
CA ASP A 106 -16.42 -4.04 -34.79
C ASP A 106 -15.56 -2.75 -34.79
N ALA A 107 -16.19 -1.58 -34.71
CA ALA A 107 -15.46 -0.31 -34.59
C ALA A 107 -14.76 -0.18 -33.22
N ASN A 108 -13.95 0.86 -33.06
CA ASN A 108 -13.28 1.14 -31.79
C ASN A 108 -14.31 1.50 -30.70
N THR A 109 -14.04 1.09 -29.47
CA THR A 109 -14.93 1.29 -28.31
C THR A 109 -14.17 1.92 -27.14
N SER A 110 -14.88 2.46 -26.16
CA SER A 110 -14.31 2.97 -24.91
C SER A 110 -14.98 2.38 -23.68
N TRP A 111 -14.19 2.16 -22.62
CA TRP A 111 -14.65 1.60 -21.35
C TRP A 111 -13.79 2.08 -20.17
N GLY A 112 -14.23 1.85 -18.94
CA GLY A 112 -13.45 2.16 -17.74
C GLY A 112 -13.80 1.26 -16.55
N VAL A 113 -13.12 1.49 -15.42
CA VAL A 113 -13.36 0.79 -14.15
C VAL A 113 -13.98 1.75 -13.14
N TRP A 114 -14.97 1.29 -12.40
CA TRP A 114 -15.53 1.99 -11.24
C TRP A 114 -15.45 1.09 -10.02
N CYS A 115 -15.13 1.64 -8.86
CA CYS A 115 -15.16 0.90 -7.60
C CYS A 115 -16.07 1.58 -6.57
N SER A 116 -16.60 0.78 -5.66
CA SER A 116 -17.51 1.17 -4.59
C SER A 116 -16.97 0.67 -3.26
N THR A 117 -16.99 1.53 -2.25
CA THR A 117 -16.60 1.25 -0.86
C THR A 117 -17.81 1.15 0.08
N ASN A 118 -19.03 1.24 -0.46
CA ASN A 118 -20.28 1.24 0.31
C ASN A 118 -21.30 0.21 -0.23
N GLY A 119 -20.80 -0.97 -0.58
CA GLY A 119 -21.62 -2.10 -0.99
C GLY A 119 -22.35 -1.91 -2.33
N GLY A 120 -21.87 -1.01 -3.19
CA GLY A 120 -22.46 -0.72 -4.49
C GLY A 120 -23.50 0.41 -4.51
N SER A 121 -23.66 1.15 -3.41
CA SER A 121 -24.60 2.28 -3.32
C SER A 121 -24.15 3.48 -4.16
N SER A 122 -22.85 3.77 -4.16
CA SER A 122 -22.23 4.77 -5.04
C SER A 122 -20.91 4.25 -5.62
N TRP A 123 -20.51 4.82 -6.76
CA TRP A 123 -19.38 4.31 -7.55
C TRP A 123 -18.51 5.46 -8.05
N SER A 124 -17.20 5.34 -7.88
CA SER A 124 -16.21 6.31 -8.35
C SER A 124 -15.36 5.69 -9.46
N GLN A 125 -15.07 6.45 -10.52
CA GLN A 125 -14.22 5.98 -11.60
C GLN A 125 -12.77 5.85 -11.12
N ILE A 126 -12.09 4.78 -11.53
CA ILE A 126 -10.67 4.55 -11.28
C ILE A 126 -9.91 4.70 -12.59
N GLY A 127 -8.88 5.54 -12.58
CA GLY A 127 -8.05 5.81 -13.74
C GLY A 127 -8.80 6.49 -14.89
N SER A 128 -8.16 6.50 -16.06
CA SER A 128 -8.74 7.06 -17.29
C SER A 128 -9.58 6.05 -18.05
N THR A 129 -10.46 6.55 -18.92
CA THR A 129 -11.17 5.73 -19.90
C THR A 129 -10.17 5.10 -20.88
N VAL A 130 -10.32 3.80 -21.13
CA VAL A 130 -9.50 3.01 -22.06
C VAL A 130 -10.18 2.96 -23.42
N ASN A 131 -9.41 3.20 -24.48
CA ASN A 131 -9.85 3.05 -25.86
C ASN A 131 -9.38 1.70 -26.42
N THR A 132 -10.32 0.92 -26.91
CA THR A 132 -10.07 -0.40 -27.50
C THR A 132 -9.99 -0.28 -29.01
N THR A 133 -8.78 -0.40 -29.55
CA THR A 133 -8.48 -0.18 -30.98
C THR A 133 -7.91 -1.42 -31.68
N SER A 134 -7.50 -2.43 -30.91
CA SER A 134 -6.87 -3.66 -31.40
C SER A 134 -7.77 -4.89 -31.26
N THR A 135 -7.64 -5.84 -32.19
CA THR A 135 -8.25 -7.18 -32.08
C THR A 135 -7.36 -8.17 -31.32
N THR A 136 -6.13 -7.80 -30.99
CA THR A 136 -5.23 -8.57 -30.13
C THR A 136 -5.46 -8.15 -28.68
N LEU A 137 -5.51 -9.11 -27.75
CA LEU A 137 -5.65 -8.82 -26.33
C LEU A 137 -4.51 -7.90 -25.85
N GLN A 138 -4.90 -6.76 -25.30
CA GLN A 138 -4.04 -5.81 -24.60
C GLN A 138 -4.38 -5.82 -23.12
N THR A 139 -3.46 -5.41 -22.26
CA THR A 139 -3.71 -5.31 -20.81
C THR A 139 -3.79 -3.85 -20.40
N ALA A 140 -4.85 -3.48 -19.69
CA ALA A 140 -4.96 -2.21 -18.99
C ALA A 140 -4.71 -2.43 -17.50
N THR A 141 -4.00 -1.48 -16.88
CA THR A 141 -3.69 -1.50 -15.46
C THR A 141 -4.27 -0.26 -14.80
N PHE A 142 -4.96 -0.47 -13.68
CA PHE A 142 -5.52 0.56 -12.83
C PHE A 142 -5.00 0.38 -11.41
N THR A 143 -4.85 1.49 -10.68
CA THR A 143 -4.33 1.48 -9.29
C THR A 143 -5.35 2.15 -8.37
N PRO A 144 -6.42 1.45 -7.95
CA PRO A 144 -7.42 2.04 -7.07
C PRO A 144 -6.84 2.47 -5.72
N ASN A 145 -5.89 1.71 -5.17
CA ASN A 145 -5.33 1.91 -3.83
C ASN A 145 -6.41 2.12 -2.76
N ILE A 146 -7.44 1.29 -2.78
CA ILE A 146 -8.58 1.37 -1.86
C ILE A 146 -8.40 0.31 -0.77
N SER A 147 -8.29 0.72 0.49
CA SER A 147 -8.26 -0.20 1.63
C SER A 147 -9.68 -0.62 2.06
N GLY A 148 -9.78 -1.68 2.86
CA GLY A 148 -11.05 -2.15 3.41
C GLY A 148 -12.00 -2.75 2.38
N ASN A 149 -13.30 -2.63 2.62
CA ASN A 149 -14.31 -3.26 1.76
C ASN A 149 -14.41 -2.55 0.41
N VAL A 150 -14.24 -3.30 -0.67
CA VAL A 150 -14.34 -2.76 -2.03
C VAL A 150 -14.92 -3.77 -3.01
N ARG A 151 -15.74 -3.29 -3.93
CA ARG A 151 -16.15 -4.02 -5.14
C ARG A 151 -16.00 -3.13 -6.36
N CYS A 152 -15.73 -3.73 -7.51
CA CYS A 152 -15.48 -3.01 -8.75
C CYS A 152 -16.40 -3.48 -9.89
N GLU A 153 -16.57 -2.64 -10.90
CA GLU A 153 -17.27 -2.94 -12.13
C GLU A 153 -16.58 -2.33 -13.35
N VAL A 154 -16.67 -3.02 -14.48
CA VAL A 154 -16.20 -2.54 -15.78
C VAL A 154 -17.40 -2.04 -16.56
N ARG A 155 -17.35 -0.79 -17.03
CA ARG A 155 -18.45 -0.19 -17.81
C ARG A 155 -17.96 0.24 -19.18
N LYS A 156 -18.74 -0.06 -20.21
CA LYS A 156 -18.58 0.54 -21.53
C LYS A 156 -19.14 1.97 -21.51
N THR A 157 -18.44 2.91 -22.16
CA THR A 157 -18.71 4.36 -22.03
C THR A 157 -19.07 5.06 -23.33
N ASP A 158 -18.87 4.43 -24.49
CA ASP A 158 -19.14 5.06 -25.79
C ASP A 158 -20.61 4.96 -26.25
N GLY A 159 -21.46 4.18 -25.57
CA GLY A 159 -22.89 4.03 -25.90
C GLY A 159 -23.23 3.28 -27.19
N THR A 160 -22.25 2.88 -27.99
CA THR A 160 -22.48 2.24 -29.29
C THR A 160 -22.78 0.74 -29.17
N ALA A 161 -23.44 0.18 -30.18
CA ALA A 161 -23.70 -1.26 -30.27
C ALA A 161 -22.43 -2.10 -30.56
N ASN A 162 -21.30 -1.47 -30.90
CA ASN A 162 -20.02 -2.15 -31.07
C ASN A 162 -19.60 -2.82 -29.76
N ARG A 163 -18.94 -3.97 -29.87
CA ARG A 163 -18.62 -4.84 -28.74
C ARG A 163 -17.14 -4.80 -28.40
N THR A 164 -16.87 -4.86 -27.11
CA THR A 164 -15.53 -5.08 -26.56
C THR A 164 -15.51 -6.39 -25.77
N ASN A 165 -14.42 -7.13 -25.90
CA ASN A 165 -14.12 -8.27 -25.04
C ASN A 165 -13.31 -7.80 -23.83
N ILE A 166 -13.66 -8.31 -22.65
CA ILE A 166 -13.01 -8.08 -21.36
C ILE A 166 -12.69 -9.45 -20.78
N ASP A 167 -11.47 -9.65 -20.34
CA ASP A 167 -10.98 -10.93 -19.88
C ASP A 167 -9.89 -10.79 -18.81
N ASP A 168 -9.57 -11.88 -18.12
CA ASP A 168 -8.54 -11.96 -17.08
C ASP A 168 -8.52 -10.75 -16.14
N ILE A 169 -9.64 -10.51 -15.45
CA ILE A 169 -9.72 -9.45 -14.43
C ILE A 169 -8.98 -9.94 -13.20
N VAL A 170 -7.81 -9.35 -12.96
CA VAL A 170 -7.01 -9.61 -11.76
C VAL A 170 -7.09 -8.41 -10.84
N ILE A 171 -7.53 -8.62 -9.60
CA ILE A 171 -7.52 -7.58 -8.56
C ILE A 171 -6.59 -8.04 -7.45
N ASN A 172 -5.49 -7.32 -7.26
CA ASN A 172 -4.57 -7.56 -6.15
C ASN A 172 -5.08 -6.89 -4.88
N ASP A 173 -4.74 -7.47 -3.72
CA ASP A 173 -5.06 -6.86 -2.43
C ASP A 173 -4.47 -5.44 -2.33
N TYR A 174 -5.13 -4.59 -1.57
CA TYR A 174 -4.54 -3.33 -1.14
C TYR A 174 -3.29 -3.65 -0.32
N GLY A 175 -2.14 -3.06 -0.69
CA GLY A 175 -0.85 -3.38 -0.07
C GLY A 175 -0.17 -4.64 -0.60
N SER A 176 -0.75 -5.38 -1.56
CA SER A 176 -0.10 -6.53 -2.21
C SER A 176 0.56 -6.16 -3.54
N SER A 177 1.89 -6.34 -3.61
CA SER A 177 2.71 -6.07 -4.78
C SER A 177 2.39 -7.06 -5.92
N GLY A 178 1.60 -6.62 -6.91
CA GLY A 178 1.22 -7.45 -8.08
C GLY A 178 2.38 -7.70 -9.05
N SER A 179 2.92 -8.93 -9.03
CA SER A 179 3.87 -9.46 -10.02
C SER A 179 3.17 -9.77 -11.34
N THR A 180 3.68 -9.28 -12.48
CA THR A 180 3.23 -9.72 -13.81
C THR A 180 4.44 -10.14 -14.65
N GLY A 181 4.57 -11.44 -14.90
CA GLY A 181 5.61 -12.01 -15.77
C GLY A 181 5.19 -12.00 -17.24
N SER A 182 6.18 -11.84 -18.12
CA SER A 182 6.06 -12.16 -19.55
C SER A 182 7.26 -12.99 -19.99
N THR A 183 6.98 -14.16 -20.54
CA THR A 183 7.93 -15.15 -21.06
C THR A 183 8.28 -14.85 -22.52
N GLY A 184 9.55 -15.03 -22.89
CA GLY A 184 10.02 -15.02 -24.29
C GLY A 184 11.47 -15.51 -24.40
N SER A 185 11.64 -16.80 -24.68
CA SER A 185 12.91 -17.49 -25.05
C SER A 185 13.34 -17.04 -26.47
N THR A 186 14.62 -16.91 -26.86
CA THR A 186 15.62 -17.99 -27.08
C THR A 186 17.02 -17.42 -27.39
N GLY A 187 18.10 -18.09 -26.92
CA GLY A 187 19.44 -18.02 -27.54
C GLY A 187 20.66 -18.18 -26.59
N SER A 188 21.23 -19.40 -26.54
CA SER A 188 22.49 -19.87 -25.88
C SER A 188 23.71 -18.93 -26.09
N THR A 189 24.71 -18.73 -25.21
CA THR A 189 25.55 -19.61 -24.35
C THR A 189 26.39 -18.75 -23.37
N GLY A 190 26.62 -19.18 -22.11
CA GLY A 190 27.83 -18.81 -21.32
C GLY A 190 27.64 -18.21 -19.91
N SER A 191 27.82 -19.06 -18.88
CA SER A 191 28.10 -18.87 -17.44
C SER A 191 28.13 -17.48 -16.75
N THR A 192 27.52 -17.47 -15.54
CA THR A 192 27.69 -16.58 -14.36
C THR A 192 27.26 -15.12 -14.45
N GLY A 193 26.11 -14.80 -13.84
CA GLY A 193 25.75 -13.43 -13.45
C GLY A 193 24.25 -13.10 -13.57
N SER A 194 23.61 -12.92 -12.41
CA SER A 194 22.35 -12.20 -12.14
C SER A 194 21.67 -11.49 -13.33
N THR A 195 20.47 -11.95 -13.72
CA THR A 195 19.58 -11.21 -14.63
C THR A 195 18.89 -10.08 -13.89
N GLY A 196 19.54 -8.92 -13.88
CA GLY A 196 18.97 -7.67 -13.42
C GLY A 196 17.90 -7.15 -14.37
N SER A 197 16.69 -6.99 -13.85
CA SER A 197 15.88 -5.80 -14.15
C SER A 197 16.79 -4.58 -14.09
N THR A 198 16.68 -3.63 -15.03
CA THR A 198 17.51 -2.41 -15.06
C THR A 198 17.19 -1.51 -13.87
N SER A 199 17.58 -1.94 -12.67
CA SER A 199 17.77 -1.09 -11.50
C SER A 199 19.01 -0.26 -11.76
N ALA A 200 18.91 1.04 -11.57
CA ALA A 200 20.08 1.90 -11.60
C ALA A 200 21.14 1.36 -10.61
N ALA A 201 22.42 1.45 -10.99
CA ALA A 201 23.51 0.96 -10.15
C ALA A 201 23.51 1.66 -8.79
N LEU A 202 23.47 0.87 -7.72
CA LEU A 202 23.51 1.36 -6.34
C LEU A 202 24.85 2.04 -6.03
N PRO A 203 24.92 2.90 -4.99
CA PRO A 203 26.19 3.47 -4.52
C PRO A 203 27.22 2.37 -4.18
N ALA A 204 28.51 2.64 -4.38
CA ALA A 204 29.56 1.69 -4.02
C ALA A 204 29.52 1.34 -2.52
N GLY A 205 29.82 0.08 -2.18
CA GLY A 205 29.74 -0.44 -0.82
C GLY A 205 28.31 -0.66 -0.31
N THR A 206 27.33 -0.78 -1.24
CA THR A 206 25.95 -1.08 -0.89
C THR A 206 25.36 -2.25 -1.67
N VAL A 207 24.37 -2.87 -1.03
CA VAL A 207 23.44 -3.87 -1.57
C VAL A 207 22.00 -3.32 -1.47
N PRO A 208 21.01 -3.95 -2.12
CA PRO A 208 19.62 -3.52 -2.00
C PRO A 208 19.11 -3.45 -0.55
N PHE A 209 18.19 -2.52 -0.27
CA PHE A 209 17.30 -2.51 0.89
C PHE A 209 16.21 -3.57 0.79
N PHE A 210 15.74 -3.85 -0.43
CA PHE A 210 14.63 -4.75 -0.71
C PHE A 210 14.97 -5.70 -1.85
N ASP A 211 14.55 -6.96 -1.73
CA ASP A 211 14.52 -7.92 -2.82
C ASP A 211 13.31 -8.86 -2.68
N ASN A 212 13.22 -9.89 -3.52
CA ASN A 212 12.12 -10.87 -3.50
C ASN A 212 12.60 -12.26 -3.07
N ILE A 213 13.72 -12.33 -2.37
CA ILE A 213 14.39 -13.57 -2.00
C ILE A 213 14.48 -13.64 -0.48
N ASN A 214 13.83 -14.64 0.11
CA ASN A 214 14.04 -14.93 1.53
C ASN A 214 15.46 -15.49 1.74
N ASN A 215 16.39 -14.62 2.14
CA ASN A 215 17.83 -14.89 2.20
C ASN A 215 18.41 -14.63 3.61
N PRO A 216 17.91 -15.30 4.66
CA PRO A 216 18.23 -14.96 6.03
C PRO A 216 19.73 -15.03 6.31
N VAL A 217 20.25 -14.01 6.98
CA VAL A 217 21.66 -13.91 7.38
C VAL A 217 21.82 -14.07 8.88
N THR A 218 22.97 -14.59 9.30
CA THR A 218 23.36 -14.67 10.71
C THR A 218 24.22 -13.47 11.12
N GLY A 219 24.29 -13.22 12.44
CA GLY A 219 25.12 -12.17 13.02
C GLY A 219 24.44 -10.80 13.11
N LEU A 220 23.10 -10.77 13.02
CA LEU A 220 22.29 -9.58 13.28
C LEU A 220 22.31 -9.20 14.77
N ALA A 221 22.21 -7.90 15.06
CA ALA A 221 22.07 -7.41 16.44
C ALA A 221 20.77 -7.89 17.09
N LEU A 222 19.69 -7.95 16.31
CA LEU A 222 18.40 -8.53 16.68
C LEU A 222 17.78 -9.28 15.50
N GLY A 223 17.07 -10.38 15.77
CA GLY A 223 16.35 -11.13 14.75
C GLY A 223 17.25 -12.07 13.94
N SER A 224 18.41 -12.48 14.47
CA SER A 224 19.30 -13.46 13.82
C SER A 224 18.84 -14.90 14.05
N PRO A 225 18.84 -15.77 13.02
CA PRO A 225 18.97 -15.44 11.60
C PRO A 225 17.72 -14.71 11.08
N GLY A 226 17.91 -13.73 10.19
CA GLY A 226 16.81 -12.90 9.69
C GLY A 226 17.05 -12.38 8.28
N ASP A 227 15.97 -12.24 7.53
CA ASP A 227 15.98 -11.59 6.21
C ASP A 227 15.97 -10.07 6.40
N VAL A 228 17.06 -9.42 5.99
CA VAL A 228 17.29 -7.97 6.09
C VAL A 228 16.80 -7.20 4.86
N THR A 229 16.36 -7.92 3.81
CA THR A 229 15.98 -7.38 2.50
C THR A 229 14.56 -7.82 2.15
N PRO A 230 13.55 -7.38 2.91
CA PRO A 230 12.17 -7.77 2.65
C PRO A 230 11.72 -7.32 1.26
N THR A 231 10.59 -7.84 0.81
CA THR A 231 9.91 -7.32 -0.39
C THR A 231 9.63 -5.82 -0.22
N ALA A 232 9.82 -5.04 -1.28
CA ALA A 232 9.52 -3.62 -1.25
C ALA A 232 7.99 -3.41 -1.13
N PRO A 233 7.50 -2.62 -0.16
CA PRO A 233 6.12 -2.17 -0.19
C PRO A 233 5.90 -1.23 -1.38
N VAL A 234 4.70 -1.25 -1.95
CA VAL A 234 4.33 -0.35 -3.05
C VAL A 234 3.85 0.98 -2.46
N PRO A 235 4.53 2.12 -2.74
CA PRO A 235 4.06 3.42 -2.30
C PRO A 235 2.67 3.73 -2.85
N ASN A 236 1.74 4.17 -2.01
CA ASN A 236 0.44 4.66 -2.46
C ASN A 236 0.56 6.07 -3.08
N SER A 237 -0.57 6.68 -3.49
CA SER A 237 -0.56 7.99 -4.13
C SER A 237 -0.06 9.11 -3.21
N PHE A 238 -0.37 9.03 -1.91
CA PHE A 238 0.10 10.04 -0.95
C PHE A 238 1.57 9.83 -0.57
N ASP A 239 2.03 8.59 -0.45
CA ASP A 239 3.45 8.27 -0.33
C ASP A 239 4.24 8.85 -1.50
N THR A 240 3.73 8.68 -2.71
CA THR A 240 4.33 9.23 -3.93
C THR A 240 4.39 10.76 -3.87
N ALA A 241 3.32 11.43 -3.41
CA ALA A 241 3.32 12.88 -3.25
C ALA A 241 4.37 13.36 -2.22
N VAL A 242 4.56 12.62 -1.12
CA VAL A 242 5.60 12.90 -0.12
C VAL A 242 7.00 12.67 -0.68
N ILE A 243 7.21 11.61 -1.44
CA ILE A 243 8.47 11.30 -2.13
C ILE A 243 8.83 12.40 -3.14
N GLU A 244 7.86 12.83 -3.94
CA GLU A 244 8.01 13.93 -4.91
C GLU A 244 8.34 15.24 -4.19
N LEU A 245 7.67 15.53 -3.07
CA LEU A 245 7.96 16.70 -2.25
C LEU A 245 9.39 16.66 -1.67
N CYS A 246 9.86 15.50 -1.22
CA CYS A 246 11.24 15.31 -0.76
C CYS A 246 12.29 15.47 -1.87
N GLY A 247 11.92 15.29 -3.14
CA GLY A 247 12.79 15.54 -4.29
C GLY A 247 14.13 14.77 -4.26
N ALA A 248 15.18 15.38 -4.78
CA ALA A 248 16.53 14.82 -4.74
C ALA A 248 17.08 14.77 -3.31
N PRO A 249 17.92 13.80 -2.94
CA PRO A 249 18.60 13.77 -1.65
C PRO A 249 19.27 15.10 -1.30
N GLY A 250 18.96 15.64 -0.11
CA GLY A 250 19.46 16.93 0.37
C GLY A 250 18.55 18.12 0.05
N THR A 251 17.46 17.93 -0.70
CA THR A 251 16.41 18.94 -0.85
C THR A 251 15.81 19.27 0.52
N VAL A 252 15.64 20.57 0.79
CA VAL A 252 14.94 21.07 1.98
C VAL A 252 13.52 21.41 1.59
N VAL A 253 12.54 20.73 2.19
CA VAL A 253 11.14 20.93 1.86
C VAL A 253 10.66 22.29 2.41
N SER A 254 9.96 23.05 1.57
CA SER A 254 9.36 24.31 2.01
C SER A 254 8.01 24.08 2.67
N ARG A 255 7.68 24.91 3.68
CA ARG A 255 6.36 24.94 4.32
C ARG A 255 5.23 25.07 3.29
N ALA A 256 5.39 25.98 2.33
CA ALA A 256 4.41 26.21 1.27
C ALA A 256 4.24 24.99 0.34
N GLY A 257 5.33 24.27 0.04
CA GLY A 257 5.28 23.02 -0.72
C GLY A 257 4.49 21.94 0.00
N PHE A 258 4.72 21.77 1.30
CA PHE A 258 3.93 20.85 2.14
C PHE A 258 2.46 21.24 2.19
N GLN A 259 2.14 22.51 2.43
CA GLN A 259 0.76 22.99 2.43
C GLN A 259 0.06 22.74 1.09
N SER A 260 0.75 23.00 -0.02
CA SER A 260 0.22 22.74 -1.36
C SER A 260 -0.01 21.24 -1.61
N MET A 261 0.90 20.38 -1.15
CA MET A 261 0.73 18.92 -1.23
C MET A 261 -0.50 18.48 -0.43
N MET A 262 -0.68 18.97 0.80
CA MET A 262 -1.84 18.63 1.63
C MET A 262 -3.16 19.15 1.03
N GLN A 263 -3.18 20.35 0.46
CA GLN A 263 -4.36 20.91 -0.22
C GLN A 263 -4.76 20.09 -1.47
N LYS A 264 -3.79 19.51 -2.18
CA LYS A 264 -4.05 18.58 -3.30
C LYS A 264 -4.52 17.20 -2.83
N ASN A 265 -4.37 16.88 -1.54
CA ASN A 265 -4.78 15.62 -0.92
C ASN A 265 -5.78 15.88 0.24
N PRO A 266 -6.96 16.48 -0.04
CA PRO A 266 -7.87 16.95 1.01
C PRO A 266 -8.41 15.83 1.90
N THR A 267 -8.61 14.62 1.36
CA THR A 267 -9.02 13.44 2.15
C THR A 267 -7.96 13.08 3.19
N VAL A 268 -6.68 13.09 2.80
CA VAL A 268 -5.56 12.79 3.72
C VAL A 268 -5.49 13.85 4.82
N LEU A 269 -5.64 15.12 4.48
CA LEU A 269 -5.68 16.21 5.47
C LEU A 269 -6.84 16.02 6.46
N ALA A 270 -8.03 15.66 5.97
CA ALA A 270 -9.19 15.40 6.80
C ALA A 270 -9.00 14.19 7.74
N ASN A 271 -8.36 13.12 7.24
CA ASN A 271 -8.06 11.93 8.03
C ASN A 271 -7.08 12.23 9.17
N ILE A 272 -5.96 12.92 8.88
CA ILE A 272 -4.99 13.35 9.90
C ILE A 272 -5.67 14.27 10.93
N LYS A 273 -6.54 15.17 10.48
CA LYS A 273 -7.33 16.04 11.38
C LYS A 273 -8.22 15.23 12.30
N ALA A 274 -8.94 14.25 11.75
CA ALA A 274 -9.80 13.36 12.53
C ALA A 274 -8.97 12.52 13.52
N SER A 275 -7.82 12.00 13.11
CA SER A 275 -6.97 11.14 13.95
C SER A 275 -6.44 11.86 15.18
N VAL A 276 -6.25 13.19 15.11
CA VAL A 276 -5.84 14.01 16.26
C VAL A 276 -7.02 14.62 17.01
N GLY A 277 -8.27 14.26 16.69
CA GLY A 277 -9.46 14.77 17.37
C GLY A 277 -9.86 16.19 16.94
N GLY A 278 -9.62 16.57 15.70
CA GLY A 278 -10.18 17.77 15.06
C GLY A 278 -9.31 19.03 15.12
N PHE A 279 -8.30 19.09 15.99
CA PHE A 279 -7.41 20.24 16.15
C PHE A 279 -6.05 19.84 16.74
N LEU A 280 -5.01 20.62 16.46
CA LEU A 280 -3.70 20.52 17.12
C LEU A 280 -3.51 21.58 18.21
N LYS A 281 -4.06 22.78 18.00
CA LYS A 281 -4.15 23.85 19.02
C LYS A 281 -5.61 24.07 19.40
N ALA A 282 -5.91 24.14 20.70
CA ALA A 282 -7.28 24.30 21.17
C ALA A 282 -7.95 25.55 20.58
N GLY A 283 -9.21 25.43 20.16
CA GLY A 283 -9.97 26.52 19.52
C GLY A 283 -9.66 26.76 18.03
N ARG A 284 -8.64 26.11 17.46
CA ARG A 284 -8.25 26.24 16.05
C ARG A 284 -8.73 25.02 15.23
N THR A 285 -10.02 25.02 14.90
CA THR A 285 -10.71 23.87 14.25
C THR A 285 -10.99 24.04 12.77
N ALA A 286 -10.77 25.22 12.17
CA ALA A 286 -10.91 25.40 10.73
C ALA A 286 -9.84 24.60 9.97
N ASP A 287 -10.12 24.15 8.74
CA ASP A 287 -9.16 23.35 7.96
C ASP A 287 -7.88 24.13 7.64
N THR A 288 -8.01 25.44 7.39
CA THR A 288 -6.89 26.35 7.18
C THR A 288 -6.03 26.48 8.43
N ASP A 289 -6.65 26.62 9.60
CA ASP A 289 -5.96 26.69 10.88
C ASP A 289 -5.25 25.37 11.21
N PHE A 290 -5.94 24.25 10.98
CA PHE A 290 -5.39 22.92 11.18
C PHE A 290 -4.17 22.68 10.29
N LEU A 291 -4.25 23.02 9.00
CA LEU A 291 -3.12 22.88 8.08
C LEU A 291 -1.93 23.74 8.48
N ASN A 292 -2.17 24.97 8.97
CA ASN A 292 -1.11 25.82 9.52
C ASN A 292 -0.47 25.18 10.75
N ASP A 293 -1.27 24.67 11.69
CA ASP A 293 -0.75 24.05 12.91
C ASP A 293 -0.01 22.73 12.61
N LEU A 294 -0.51 21.93 11.66
CA LEU A 294 0.17 20.72 11.17
C LEU A 294 1.53 21.09 10.55
N THR A 295 1.55 22.14 9.72
CA THR A 295 2.79 22.65 9.13
C THR A 295 3.75 23.13 10.21
N ASP A 296 3.29 23.84 11.24
CA ASP A 296 4.14 24.30 12.34
C ASP A 296 4.83 23.13 13.03
N ILE A 297 4.08 22.11 13.44
CA ILE A 297 4.66 21.01 14.22
C ILE A 297 5.68 20.21 13.42
N TRP A 298 5.50 20.06 12.11
CA TRP A 298 6.41 19.31 11.26
C TRP A 298 7.63 20.12 10.78
N PHE A 299 7.52 21.45 10.73
CA PHE A 299 8.56 22.30 10.11
C PHE A 299 9.34 23.16 11.10
N ASN A 300 8.83 23.47 12.30
CA ASN A 300 9.53 24.33 13.27
C ASN A 300 10.92 23.79 13.65
N VAL A 301 11.10 22.47 13.64
CA VAL A 301 12.40 21.81 13.92
C VAL A 301 12.79 20.79 12.85
N LYS A 302 12.30 21.01 11.61
CA LYS A 302 12.60 20.19 10.42
C LYS A 302 12.24 18.70 10.56
N GLY A 303 11.17 18.38 11.30
CA GLY A 303 10.71 17.00 11.47
C GLY A 303 10.34 16.32 10.16
N PHE A 304 9.74 17.06 9.22
CA PHE A 304 9.36 16.50 7.91
C PHE A 304 10.57 16.00 7.13
N ASP A 305 11.56 16.88 6.91
CA ASP A 305 12.81 16.51 6.22
C ASP A 305 13.52 15.37 6.95
N HIS A 306 13.56 15.41 8.28
CA HIS A 306 14.23 14.39 9.09
C HIS A 306 13.58 13.01 8.94
N VAL A 307 12.26 12.92 9.15
CA VAL A 307 11.54 11.63 9.14
C VAL A 307 11.39 11.11 7.71
N PHE A 308 10.96 11.95 6.76
CA PHE A 308 10.60 11.51 5.41
C PHE A 308 11.74 11.59 4.41
N CYS A 309 12.54 12.66 4.42
CA CYS A 309 13.50 12.94 3.35
C CYS A 309 14.95 12.51 3.68
N GLY A 310 15.27 12.37 4.97
CA GLY A 310 16.53 11.82 5.49
C GLY A 310 17.56 12.83 5.99
N GLU A 311 17.46 14.12 5.61
CA GLU A 311 18.47 15.15 5.89
C GLU A 311 19.94 14.67 5.62
N PRO A 312 20.28 14.14 4.43
CA PRO A 312 21.65 13.73 4.14
C PRO A 312 22.58 14.93 3.97
N VAL A 313 23.79 14.83 4.54
CA VAL A 313 24.86 15.83 4.37
C VAL A 313 25.97 15.24 3.51
N GLN A 314 26.35 15.92 2.42
CA GLN A 314 27.44 15.47 1.55
C GLN A 314 28.75 15.31 2.32
N GLY A 315 29.36 14.13 2.24
CA GLY A 315 30.56 13.75 3.00
C GLY A 315 30.29 13.50 4.49
N GLY A 316 29.03 13.55 4.93
CA GLY A 316 28.63 13.51 6.32
C GLY A 316 27.59 12.43 6.63
N SER A 317 26.78 12.72 7.63
CA SER A 317 25.76 11.80 8.13
C SER A 317 24.46 11.89 7.34
N ILE A 318 23.64 10.84 7.48
CA ILE A 318 22.20 10.90 7.20
C ILE A 318 21.53 11.22 8.54
N GLY A 319 20.84 12.36 8.61
CA GLY A 319 20.24 12.87 9.84
C GLY A 319 19.11 11.98 10.36
N GLY A 320 18.09 11.77 9.54
CA GLY A 320 16.97 10.85 9.79
C GLY A 320 16.87 9.81 8.68
N LEU A 321 15.68 9.59 8.09
CA LEU A 321 15.31 8.54 7.11
C LEU A 321 14.56 7.40 7.79
N HIS A 322 13.25 7.59 7.96
CA HIS A 322 12.38 6.71 8.76
C HIS A 322 11.06 6.38 8.04
N PHE A 323 10.96 6.72 6.76
CA PHE A 323 9.80 6.45 5.93
C PHE A 323 10.13 5.41 4.86
N VAL A 324 9.49 4.23 4.92
CA VAL A 324 9.80 3.10 4.03
C VAL A 324 9.64 3.45 2.55
N GLY A 325 8.67 4.30 2.19
CA GLY A 325 8.48 4.76 0.81
C GLY A 325 9.70 5.50 0.26
N ARG A 326 10.44 6.24 1.10
CA ARG A 326 11.69 6.91 0.69
C ARG A 326 12.80 5.90 0.43
N TYR A 327 12.90 4.81 1.20
CA TYR A 327 13.87 3.75 0.89
C TYR A 327 13.58 3.10 -0.46
N VAL A 328 12.30 2.81 -0.76
CA VAL A 328 11.87 2.19 -2.01
C VAL A 328 12.27 3.08 -3.20
N GLU A 329 11.96 4.37 -3.15
CA GLU A 329 12.33 5.29 -4.22
C GLU A 329 13.85 5.43 -4.39
N LEU A 330 14.58 5.57 -3.28
CA LEU A 330 16.03 5.74 -3.35
C LEU A 330 16.74 4.50 -3.93
N GLN A 331 16.29 3.29 -3.59
CA GLN A 331 16.81 2.06 -4.21
C GLN A 331 16.49 2.03 -5.70
N ASN A 332 15.23 2.24 -6.07
CA ASN A 332 14.79 2.13 -7.47
C ASN A 332 15.51 3.12 -8.39
N LYS A 333 15.86 4.30 -7.88
CA LYS A 333 16.64 5.31 -8.60
C LYS A 333 18.16 5.12 -8.49
N GLY A 334 18.64 4.09 -7.79
CA GLY A 334 20.07 3.87 -7.57
C GLY A 334 20.74 4.96 -6.73
N LEU A 335 19.96 5.65 -5.89
CA LEU A 335 20.40 6.78 -5.07
C LEU A 335 20.82 6.36 -3.67
N ALA A 336 20.31 5.26 -3.12
CA ALA A 336 20.76 4.73 -1.85
C ALA A 336 20.70 3.21 -1.80
N GLY A 337 21.50 2.62 -0.92
CA GLY A 337 21.49 1.18 -0.65
C GLY A 337 21.96 0.87 0.77
N ARG A 338 21.76 -0.38 1.17
CA ARG A 338 22.13 -0.94 2.47
C ARG A 338 23.63 -1.22 2.50
N LEU A 339 24.31 -0.94 3.61
CA LEU A 339 25.72 -1.33 3.78
C LEU A 339 25.86 -2.85 3.71
N ASP A 340 26.80 -3.35 2.92
CA ASP A 340 27.03 -4.79 2.71
C ASP A 340 27.72 -5.50 3.89
N ASN A 341 28.32 -4.73 4.81
CA ASN A 341 29.18 -5.20 5.89
C ASN A 341 28.79 -4.65 7.27
N ASN A 342 27.49 -4.55 7.57
CA ASN A 342 26.98 -3.90 8.79
C ASN A 342 26.10 -4.80 9.69
N ARG A 343 26.14 -6.13 9.51
CA ARG A 343 25.22 -7.08 10.16
C ARG A 343 25.12 -6.95 11.68
N SER A 344 26.24 -6.73 12.38
CA SER A 344 26.25 -6.59 13.84
C SER A 344 25.54 -5.35 14.39
N ARG A 345 25.01 -4.47 13.51
CA ARG A 345 24.19 -3.31 13.85
C ARG A 345 22.83 -3.32 13.14
N GLU A 346 22.53 -4.40 12.42
CA GLU A 346 21.26 -4.60 11.73
C GLU A 346 20.28 -5.33 12.67
N GLU A 347 19.02 -4.88 12.65
CA GLU A 347 17.96 -5.44 13.47
C GLU A 347 16.75 -5.72 12.59
N VAL A 348 16.19 -6.91 12.74
CA VAL A 348 15.02 -7.34 11.96
C VAL A 348 13.94 -7.79 12.93
N VAL A 349 12.81 -7.10 12.87
CA VAL A 349 11.51 -7.61 13.33
C VAL A 349 10.69 -7.84 12.06
N PRO A 350 10.54 -9.09 11.57
CA PRO A 350 9.99 -9.36 10.25
C PRO A 350 8.67 -8.64 9.99
N ASN A 351 8.58 -8.00 8.82
CA ASN A 351 7.42 -7.21 8.37
C ASN A 351 7.00 -6.09 9.33
N THR A 352 7.88 -5.66 10.24
CA THR A 352 7.56 -4.66 11.28
C THR A 352 8.63 -3.57 11.36
N ILE A 353 9.88 -3.94 11.65
CA ILE A 353 11.00 -3.00 11.85
C ILE A 353 12.22 -3.54 11.13
N TYR A 354 12.87 -2.67 10.38
CA TYR A 354 14.14 -2.96 9.75
C TYR A 354 15.11 -1.84 10.09
N THR A 355 16.17 -2.16 10.82
CA THR A 355 17.26 -1.24 11.13
C THR A 355 18.51 -1.67 10.36
N MET A 356 19.14 -0.75 9.65
CA MET A 356 20.29 -1.05 8.80
C MET A 356 21.24 0.12 8.58
N GLY A 357 22.42 -0.20 8.05
CA GLY A 357 23.36 0.79 7.57
C GLY A 357 22.97 1.29 6.17
N VAL A 358 23.17 2.58 5.89
CA VAL A 358 22.74 3.21 4.64
C VAL A 358 23.86 4.08 4.07
N ILE A 359 24.07 4.01 2.75
CA ILE A 359 24.78 5.04 1.97
C ILE A 359 23.77 5.64 0.98
N MET A 360 23.74 6.97 0.90
CA MET A 360 22.88 7.76 0.03
C MET A 360 23.71 8.73 -0.80
N LYS A 361 23.52 8.80 -2.12
CA LYS A 361 24.06 9.85 -3.00
C LYS A 361 23.44 11.19 -2.64
N VAL A 362 24.23 12.24 -2.55
CA VAL A 362 23.78 13.62 -2.31
C VAL A 362 24.74 14.58 -3.00
N GLY A 363 24.20 15.44 -3.87
CA GLY A 363 25.01 16.24 -4.78
C GLY A 363 25.97 15.36 -5.59
N ASN A 364 27.26 15.69 -5.52
CA ASN A 364 28.33 14.94 -6.20
C ASN A 364 29.03 13.91 -5.29
N GLY A 365 28.52 13.69 -4.08
CA GLY A 365 29.12 12.78 -3.10
C GLY A 365 28.10 11.84 -2.48
N THR A 366 28.42 11.34 -1.28
CA THR A 366 27.54 10.48 -0.50
C THR A 366 27.42 10.96 0.94
N ALA A 367 26.31 10.62 1.57
CA ALA A 367 26.09 10.64 3.01
C ALA A 367 25.99 9.19 3.49
N ARG A 368 26.37 8.94 4.75
CA ARG A 368 26.31 7.59 5.32
C ARG A 368 25.81 7.57 6.76
N SER A 369 25.21 6.46 7.15
CA SER A 369 24.93 6.15 8.54
C SER A 369 25.02 4.64 8.77
N ALA A 370 25.55 4.23 9.91
CA ALA A 370 25.59 2.81 10.28
C ALA A 370 24.27 2.31 10.89
N ILE A 371 23.31 3.22 11.14
CA ILE A 371 22.02 2.89 11.74
C ILE A 371 20.93 3.84 11.26
N LYS A 372 19.97 3.29 10.52
CA LYS A 372 18.70 3.90 10.13
C LYS A 372 17.64 2.84 10.09
N GLY A 373 16.47 3.16 10.62
CA GLY A 373 15.37 2.22 10.70
C GLY A 373 14.07 2.82 10.19
N TYR A 374 13.26 1.99 9.56
CA TYR A 374 11.93 2.36 9.11
C TYR A 374 10.90 1.33 9.61
N PRO A 375 9.66 1.78 9.88
CA PRO A 375 8.57 0.88 10.17
C PRO A 375 8.04 0.35 8.85
N TYR A 376 8.02 -0.97 8.69
CA TYR A 376 7.69 -1.60 7.41
C TYR A 376 6.22 -1.38 7.02
N SER A 377 5.32 -1.35 8.00
CA SER A 377 3.87 -1.28 7.75
C SER A 377 3.34 0.15 7.59
N LEU A 378 4.06 1.18 8.07
CA LEU A 378 3.51 2.55 8.05
C LEU A 378 3.74 3.27 6.71
N ASN A 379 2.65 3.74 6.12
CA ASN A 379 2.67 4.72 5.03
C ASN A 379 2.80 6.16 5.57
N ALA A 380 2.93 7.13 4.67
CA ALA A 380 3.17 8.52 5.03
C ALA A 380 2.00 9.18 5.79
N GLU A 381 0.75 8.85 5.44
CA GLU A 381 -0.43 9.35 6.15
C GLU A 381 -0.46 8.85 7.60
N GLU A 382 -0.11 7.59 7.83
CA GLU A 382 -0.06 7.00 9.16
C GLU A 382 1.06 7.59 10.02
N ILE A 383 2.25 7.81 9.45
CA ILE A 383 3.34 8.51 10.14
C ILE A 383 2.91 9.93 10.51
N LEU A 384 2.34 10.68 9.56
CA LEU A 384 1.83 12.03 9.82
C LEU A 384 0.76 12.01 10.92
N SER A 385 -0.19 11.08 10.87
CA SER A 385 -1.28 10.95 11.83
C SER A 385 -0.80 10.60 13.24
N LYS A 386 -0.06 9.50 13.38
CA LYS A 386 0.36 8.96 14.67
C LYS A 386 1.37 9.88 15.36
N ALA A 387 2.32 10.44 14.62
CA ALA A 387 3.33 11.32 15.19
C ALA A 387 2.74 12.70 15.54
N SER A 388 1.77 13.21 14.77
CA SER A 388 1.05 14.46 15.13
C SER A 388 0.17 14.28 16.37
N LEU A 389 -0.49 13.12 16.53
CA LEU A 389 -1.19 12.79 17.76
C LEU A 389 -0.23 12.70 18.95
N GLY A 390 0.92 12.04 18.76
CA GLY A 390 2.00 12.00 19.74
C GLY A 390 2.45 13.39 20.17
N TYR A 391 2.60 14.33 19.23
CA TYR A 391 2.91 15.73 19.54
C TYR A 391 1.78 16.43 20.30
N LYS A 392 0.52 16.26 19.90
CA LYS A 392 -0.63 16.84 20.60
C LYS A 392 -0.68 16.41 22.07
N ASN A 393 -0.34 15.15 22.35
CA ASN A 393 -0.38 14.59 23.70
C ASN A 393 0.90 14.88 24.52
N ASN A 394 2.00 15.19 23.83
CA ASN A 394 3.31 15.46 24.44
C ASN A 394 3.95 16.73 23.84
N PRO A 395 3.29 17.90 23.90
CA PRO A 395 3.80 19.12 23.30
C PRO A 395 5.03 19.60 24.07
N ASN A 396 6.02 20.13 23.34
CA ASN A 396 7.21 20.71 23.95
C ASN A 396 7.61 22.01 23.24
N THR A 397 7.57 23.13 23.97
CA THR A 397 8.00 24.45 23.49
C THR A 397 9.40 24.84 23.96
N SER A 398 10.02 24.06 24.86
CA SER A 398 11.40 24.27 25.32
C SER A 398 12.41 24.04 24.20
N SER A 399 13.59 24.64 24.31
CA SER A 399 14.73 24.36 23.42
C SER A 399 15.34 22.96 23.61
N THR A 400 15.09 22.33 24.76
CA THR A 400 15.60 20.99 25.09
C THR A 400 14.76 19.90 24.45
N ASN A 401 15.42 18.81 24.03
CA ASN A 401 14.72 17.63 23.54
C ASN A 401 13.87 17.01 24.65
N GLN A 402 12.63 16.70 24.33
CA GLN A 402 11.81 15.77 25.11
C GLN A 402 11.61 14.52 24.26
N ALA A 403 12.23 13.41 24.68
CA ALA A 403 12.10 12.11 24.06
C ALA A 403 11.16 11.23 24.87
N CYS A 404 10.32 10.46 24.19
CA CYS A 404 9.51 9.42 24.82
C CYS A 404 9.19 8.30 23.81
N LEU A 405 8.71 7.16 24.29
CA LEU A 405 8.33 6.01 23.46
C LEU A 405 6.81 5.97 23.23
N LEU A 406 6.37 6.10 21.98
CA LEU A 406 4.99 5.87 21.55
C LEU A 406 4.74 4.38 21.35
N ASN A 407 3.54 3.90 21.73
CA ASN A 407 3.07 2.58 21.33
C ASN A 407 2.40 2.72 19.96
N VAL A 408 2.94 2.04 18.96
CA VAL A 408 2.38 2.03 17.62
C VAL A 408 1.79 0.66 17.37
N THR A 409 0.50 0.62 17.05
CA THR A 409 -0.15 -0.56 16.47
C THR A 409 -0.60 -0.24 15.06
N ASP A 410 -0.29 -1.14 14.14
CA ASP A 410 -0.61 -1.03 12.74
C ASP A 410 -0.63 -2.41 12.08
N GLU A 411 -1.66 -2.71 11.28
CA GLU A 411 -1.88 -4.03 10.66
C GLU A 411 -1.71 -5.23 11.64
N GLY A 412 -2.16 -5.08 12.89
CA GLY A 412 -2.03 -6.11 13.92
C GLY A 412 -0.62 -6.28 14.52
N ARG A 413 0.35 -5.46 14.10
CA ARG A 413 1.72 -5.43 14.62
C ARG A 413 1.86 -4.31 15.62
N THR A 414 2.58 -4.55 16.71
CA THR A 414 2.81 -3.53 17.74
C THR A 414 4.30 -3.35 17.98
N PHE A 415 4.76 -2.11 17.99
CA PHE A 415 6.15 -1.73 18.27
C PHE A 415 6.24 -0.40 19.01
N LYS A 416 7.44 -0.10 19.52
CA LYS A 416 7.76 1.19 20.11
C LYS A 416 8.34 2.12 19.06
N ALA A 417 7.90 3.36 19.04
CA ALA A 417 8.51 4.40 18.24
C ALA A 417 9.11 5.48 19.14
N VAL A 418 10.38 5.81 18.91
CA VAL A 418 11.03 6.97 19.54
C VAL A 418 10.42 8.23 18.93
N PHE A 419 9.87 9.06 19.80
CA PHE A 419 9.30 10.35 19.45
C PHE A 419 10.08 11.45 20.17
N VAL A 420 10.45 12.51 19.45
CA VAL A 420 11.14 13.67 20.03
C VAL A 420 10.46 14.96 19.62
N ALA A 421 10.17 15.82 20.61
CA ALA A 421 9.66 17.16 20.39
C ALA A 421 10.53 18.23 21.08
N ARG A 422 10.61 19.43 20.49
CA ARG A 422 11.21 20.65 21.04
C ARG A 422 10.76 21.88 20.26
N GLN A 423 10.90 23.07 20.83
CA GLN A 423 10.70 24.37 20.16
C GLN A 423 9.38 24.46 19.38
N GLY A 424 8.31 23.86 19.92
CA GLY A 424 7.01 23.92 19.25
C GLY A 424 6.92 23.02 18.01
N GLY A 425 7.78 22.01 17.88
CA GLY A 425 7.75 21.05 16.78
C GLY A 425 8.21 19.65 17.14
N LEU A 426 7.85 18.72 16.28
CA LEU A 426 8.27 17.32 16.27
C LEU A 426 9.59 17.22 15.49
N ARG A 427 10.61 16.65 16.10
CA ARG A 427 11.94 16.48 15.48
C ARG A 427 12.10 15.13 14.81
N THR A 428 11.68 14.05 15.46
CA THR A 428 11.76 12.71 14.88
C THR A 428 10.67 11.79 15.40
N PHE A 429 10.37 10.77 14.59
CA PHE A 429 9.48 9.66 14.86
C PHE A 429 10.02 8.45 14.08
N TYR A 430 10.48 7.41 14.78
CA TYR A 430 11.04 6.22 14.15
C TYR A 430 10.85 4.98 15.02
N PRO A 431 10.71 3.78 14.44
CA PRO A 431 10.59 2.55 15.22
C PRO A 431 11.91 2.21 15.91
N ASP A 432 11.82 1.61 17.07
CA ASP A 432 12.98 1.06 17.78
C ASP A 432 12.70 -0.40 18.11
N ALA A 433 13.56 -1.29 17.62
CA ALA A 433 13.45 -2.72 17.85
C ALA A 433 14.00 -3.13 19.22
N THR A 434 14.91 -2.34 19.78
CA THR A 434 15.50 -2.53 21.11
C THR A 434 15.46 -1.21 21.90
N PRO A 435 14.25 -0.69 22.20
CA PRO A 435 14.10 0.57 22.89
C PRO A 435 14.81 0.54 24.25
N ASP A 436 15.49 1.62 24.58
CA ASP A 436 16.12 1.81 25.89
C ASP A 436 15.08 2.12 26.98
N SER A 437 15.56 2.52 28.17
CA SER A 437 14.71 2.87 29.31
C SER A 437 14.02 4.24 29.20
N THR A 438 13.97 4.84 28.00
CA THR A 438 13.24 6.08 27.73
C THR A 438 11.78 5.97 28.19
N ALA A 439 11.27 7.03 28.83
CA ALA A 439 9.92 7.06 29.37
C ALA A 439 8.86 6.90 28.27
N ALA A 440 7.71 6.30 28.61
CA ALA A 440 6.58 6.19 27.69
C ALA A 440 5.94 7.56 27.44
N CYS A 441 5.53 7.81 26.19
CA CYS A 441 4.72 8.98 25.86
C CYS A 441 3.30 8.83 26.42
N LYS A 442 2.65 9.96 26.68
CA LYS A 442 1.18 10.00 26.76
C LYS A 442 0.64 9.59 25.38
N GLN A 443 -0.22 8.57 25.35
CA GLN A 443 -0.77 8.02 24.11
C GLN A 443 -1.85 8.90 23.54
#